data_AF-A0A1X2HVP0-F1
#
_entry.id   AF-A0A1X2HVP0-F1
#
_cell.length_a   1.000
_cell.length_b   1.000
_cell.length_c   1.000
_cell.angle_alpha   90.00
_cell.angle_beta   90.00
_cell.angle_gamma   90.00
#
_symmetry.space_group_name_H-M   'P 1'
#
loop_
_entity.id
_entity.type
_entity.pdbx_description
1 polymer ?
#
loop_
_entity_poly.entity_id
_entity_poly.type
_entity_poly.pdbx_seq_one_letter_code
_entity_poly.pdbx_strand_id
1 'polypeptide(L)'
;MPSNRSIVSADDKKSVFFSLFQKPHALKPVGEPGFWEQGYSHKTPGAVHKSLRLLNEHRHASCRCKTAISFHLSMLRYYKKQVDEEFGTLVCSRDLLEVVWQICQVLLEHTEQQPPSNKYYASLRGEPWLEQVQREIWDLGKQLKDESVESDYVTPGDGREQEVWGVAQQQDDQELYRRAIRISIYFSRALLYQHQHNLDKALMYYRKCLSVRPVPRQLFETQYQVQQSAWETMEALQSRHEQMLHEASISTTSLDTSSESSESSTSSPRSCGQCGAERRVMPVCARCRTQAYCSRRCLTEHQPVHKTTCRGMTK
;
A
#
# COMPACT_ATOMS: atom_id res chain seq x y z
N MET A 1 24.93 -24.93 -1.87
CA MET A 1 23.68 -25.64 -1.54
C MET A 1 22.54 -24.63 -1.63
N PRO A 2 21.76 -24.58 -2.72
CA PRO A 2 20.62 -23.67 -2.78
C PRO A 2 19.55 -24.16 -1.79
N SER A 3 19.10 -23.27 -0.91
CA SER A 3 18.01 -23.51 0.02
C SER A 3 16.72 -23.75 -0.77
N ASN A 4 16.13 -24.94 -0.62
CA ASN A 4 14.80 -25.26 -1.10
C ASN A 4 13.78 -24.42 -0.31
N ARG A 5 13.51 -23.18 -0.76
CA ARG A 5 12.30 -22.45 -0.33
C ARG A 5 11.11 -23.08 -1.04
N SER A 6 10.27 -23.78 -0.29
CA SER A 6 9.00 -24.30 -0.76
C SER A 6 8.14 -23.16 -1.31
N ILE A 7 7.71 -23.31 -2.57
CA ILE A 7 6.77 -22.40 -3.22
C ILE A 7 5.40 -22.67 -2.57
N VAL A 8 5.05 -21.86 -1.57
CA VAL A 8 3.74 -21.89 -0.94
C VAL A 8 2.70 -21.40 -1.94
N SER A 9 1.66 -22.21 -2.19
CA SER A 9 0.56 -21.90 -3.10
C SER A 9 -0.14 -20.60 -2.70
N ALA A 10 -0.61 -19.82 -3.68
CA ALA A 10 -1.36 -18.59 -3.43
C ALA A 10 -2.64 -18.82 -2.59
N ASP A 11 -3.16 -20.05 -2.55
CA ASP A 11 -4.32 -20.41 -1.73
C ASP A 11 -3.99 -20.58 -0.24
N ASP A 12 -2.76 -20.98 0.12
CA ASP A 12 -2.35 -21.06 1.54
C ASP A 12 -2.16 -19.67 2.18
N LYS A 13 -1.87 -18.65 1.37
CA LYS A 13 -1.72 -17.27 1.87
C LYS A 13 -3.06 -16.60 2.22
N LYS A 14 -4.15 -17.06 1.60
CA LYS A 14 -5.51 -16.67 2.02
C LYS A 14 -5.78 -17.13 3.46
N SER A 15 -5.22 -18.26 3.88
CA SER A 15 -5.36 -18.77 5.26
C SER A 15 -4.71 -17.86 6.30
N VAL A 16 -3.50 -17.35 6.04
CA VAL A 16 -2.82 -16.41 6.94
C VAL A 16 -3.59 -15.09 7.04
N PHE A 17 -4.08 -14.59 5.91
CA PHE A 17 -4.96 -13.42 5.87
C PHE A 17 -6.25 -13.67 6.66
N PHE A 18 -6.96 -14.78 6.44
CA PHE A 18 -8.14 -15.12 7.25
C PHE A 18 -7.80 -15.28 8.75
N SER A 19 -6.61 -15.79 9.09
CA SER A 19 -6.20 -16.01 10.48
C SER A 19 -5.94 -14.71 11.25
N LEU A 20 -5.38 -13.69 10.58
CA LEU A 20 -5.19 -12.35 11.15
C LEU A 20 -6.53 -11.63 11.38
N PHE A 21 -7.61 -12.09 10.72
CA PHE A 21 -8.90 -11.40 10.61
C PHE A 21 -10.03 -12.16 11.35
N GLN A 22 -9.86 -13.45 11.65
CA GLN A 22 -10.87 -14.31 12.30
C GLN A 22 -10.93 -14.18 13.82
N LYS A 23 -9.91 -13.60 14.47
CA LYS A 23 -9.95 -13.36 15.92
C LYS A 23 -9.96 -11.86 16.18
N PRO A 24 -11.11 -11.26 16.55
CA PRO A 24 -11.08 -9.98 17.24
C PRO A 24 -10.32 -10.22 18.54
N HIS A 25 -9.02 -9.96 18.53
CA HIS A 25 -8.26 -9.87 19.75
C HIS A 25 -8.83 -8.66 20.49
N ALA A 26 -9.62 -8.92 21.53
CA ALA A 26 -9.93 -7.90 22.51
C ALA A 26 -8.57 -7.37 22.98
N LEU A 27 -8.20 -6.17 22.51
CA LEU A 27 -7.06 -5.44 23.00
C LEU A 27 -7.21 -5.39 24.51
N LYS A 28 -6.35 -6.13 25.22
CA LYS A 28 -6.37 -6.18 26.68
C LYS A 28 -6.28 -4.73 27.17
N PRO A 29 -7.16 -4.28 28.08
CA PRO A 29 -6.99 -2.97 28.69
C PRO A 29 -5.59 -2.93 29.31
N VAL A 30 -4.75 -2.01 28.83
CA VAL A 30 -3.42 -1.77 29.39
C VAL A 30 -3.61 -0.80 30.55
N GLY A 31 -3.30 -1.24 31.77
CA GLY A 31 -3.19 -0.37 32.96
C GLY A 31 -4.41 -0.37 33.89
N GLU A 32 -4.12 -0.34 35.19
CA GLU A 32 -5.03 -0.39 36.34
C GLU A 32 -6.12 0.70 36.34
N PRO A 33 -7.28 0.47 36.99
CA PRO A 33 -8.34 1.45 37.15
C PRO A 33 -7.91 2.53 38.16
N GLY A 34 -7.11 3.47 37.70
CA GLY A 34 -6.64 4.59 38.50
C GLY A 34 -6.77 5.88 37.71
N PHE A 35 -7.72 6.72 38.11
CA PHE A 35 -7.64 8.18 37.91
C PHE A 35 -8.11 8.78 36.57
N TRP A 36 -9.11 8.20 35.89
CA TRP A 36 -9.83 8.89 34.80
C TRP A 36 -11.37 8.81 34.87
N GLU A 37 -11.94 8.30 35.97
CA GLU A 37 -13.38 8.00 36.05
C GLU A 37 -14.30 9.16 36.46
N GLN A 38 -13.79 10.39 36.58
CA GLN A 38 -14.65 11.53 36.89
C GLN A 38 -14.54 12.61 35.83
N GLY A 39 -15.38 12.51 34.78
CA GLY A 39 -15.72 13.69 33.98
C GLY A 39 -15.83 13.55 32.46
N TYR A 40 -16.03 12.38 31.87
CA TYR A 40 -16.35 12.29 30.42
C TYR A 40 -17.61 11.48 30.15
N SER A 41 -18.75 12.19 30.15
CA SER A 41 -20.03 11.69 29.65
C SER A 41 -20.17 12.02 28.16
N HIS A 42 -19.64 11.18 27.27
CA HIS A 42 -20.07 11.16 25.88
C HIS A 42 -20.32 9.72 25.38
N LYS A 43 -21.52 9.54 24.81
CA LYS A 43 -22.24 8.30 24.49
C LYS A 43 -21.69 7.54 23.27
N THR A 44 -20.38 7.36 23.15
CA THR A 44 -19.76 6.68 21.98
C THR A 44 -19.47 5.18 22.12
N PRO A 45 -19.27 4.56 23.31
CA PRO A 45 -18.90 3.14 23.39
C PRO A 45 -19.95 2.19 22.78
N GLY A 46 -21.23 2.52 22.95
CA GLY A 46 -22.34 1.73 22.40
C GLY A 46 -22.42 1.74 20.87
N ALA A 47 -21.93 2.80 20.23
CA ALA A 47 -21.94 2.95 18.77
C ALA A 47 -20.93 2.00 18.10
N VAL A 48 -19.72 1.88 18.66
CA VAL A 48 -18.67 0.99 18.16
C VAL A 48 -19.05 -0.48 18.37
N HIS A 49 -19.66 -0.84 19.49
CA HIS A 49 -20.15 -2.22 19.68
C HIS A 49 -21.31 -2.58 18.73
N LYS A 50 -22.20 -1.63 18.45
CA LYS A 50 -23.26 -1.84 17.46
C LYS A 50 -22.70 -2.06 16.05
N SER A 51 -21.61 -1.39 15.69
CA SER A 51 -20.96 -1.56 14.38
C SER A 51 -20.31 -2.92 14.22
N LEU A 52 -19.59 -3.39 15.24
CA LEU A 52 -19.01 -4.74 15.28
C LEU A 52 -20.07 -5.83 15.06
N ARG A 53 -21.26 -5.65 15.67
CA ARG A 53 -22.38 -6.59 15.48
C ARG A 53 -22.86 -6.62 14.02
N LEU A 54 -23.04 -5.45 13.40
CA LEU A 54 -23.46 -5.35 11.99
C LEU A 54 -22.41 -5.96 11.05
N LEU A 55 -21.13 -5.86 11.39
CA LEU A 55 -20.02 -6.44 10.62
C LEU A 55 -20.02 -7.97 10.73
N ASN A 56 -20.34 -8.55 11.88
CA ASN A 56 -20.48 -10.01 12.01
C ASN A 56 -21.71 -10.55 11.25
N GLU A 57 -22.79 -9.77 11.18
CA GLU A 57 -24.00 -10.11 10.40
C GLU A 57 -23.77 -10.06 8.88
N HIS A 58 -22.69 -9.40 8.42
CA HIS A 58 -22.32 -9.27 7.00
C HIS A 58 -22.02 -10.61 6.32
N ARG A 59 -21.61 -11.64 7.06
CA ARG A 59 -21.15 -12.92 6.50
C ARG A 59 -22.24 -13.79 5.85
N HIS A 60 -23.50 -13.36 5.89
CA HIS A 60 -24.63 -14.11 5.34
C HIS A 60 -25.14 -13.53 4.01
N ALA A 61 -25.70 -14.39 3.14
CA ALA A 61 -25.93 -14.27 1.70
C ALA A 61 -26.65 -13.00 1.14
N SER A 62 -27.02 -12.02 1.97
CA SER A 62 -27.43 -10.68 1.55
C SER A 62 -26.39 -9.67 2.01
N CYS A 63 -25.54 -9.15 1.11
CA CYS A 63 -24.53 -8.13 1.46
C CYS A 63 -25.22 -6.91 2.09
N ARG A 64 -25.15 -6.83 3.43
CA ARG A 64 -25.57 -5.67 4.23
C ARG A 64 -24.47 -4.60 4.31
N CYS A 65 -23.46 -4.69 3.43
CA CYS A 65 -22.29 -3.83 3.37
C CYS A 65 -22.68 -2.35 3.37
N LYS A 66 -23.71 -1.98 2.61
CA LYS A 66 -24.20 -0.61 2.49
C LYS A 66 -24.67 -0.01 3.83
N THR A 67 -25.34 -0.78 4.67
CA THR A 67 -25.82 -0.29 5.97
C THR A 67 -24.67 -0.16 6.96
N ALA A 68 -23.82 -1.19 7.05
CA ALA A 68 -22.64 -1.16 7.91
C ALA A 68 -21.72 0.01 7.53
N ILE A 69 -21.44 0.19 6.24
CA ILE A 69 -20.53 1.22 5.77
C ILE A 69 -21.09 2.64 5.94
N SER A 70 -22.40 2.82 5.78
CA SER A 70 -23.05 4.12 6.06
C SER A 70 -22.91 4.51 7.53
N PHE A 71 -22.99 3.52 8.43
CA PHE A 71 -22.75 3.72 9.84
C PHE A 71 -21.29 4.10 10.11
N HIS A 72 -20.33 3.34 9.59
CA HIS A 72 -18.90 3.64 9.81
C HIS A 72 -18.48 4.98 9.20
N LEU A 73 -19.01 5.37 8.03
CA LEU A 73 -18.76 6.70 7.46
C LEU A 73 -19.29 7.82 8.34
N SER A 74 -20.44 7.62 8.99
CA SER A 74 -20.98 8.60 9.93
C SER A 74 -20.05 8.76 11.14
N MET A 75 -19.51 7.66 11.66
CA MET A 75 -18.50 7.68 12.72
C MET A 75 -17.19 8.33 12.27
N LEU A 76 -16.70 8.01 11.07
CA LEU A 76 -15.50 8.61 10.50
C LEU A 76 -15.63 10.13 10.38
N ARG A 77 -16.79 10.61 9.88
CA ARG A 77 -17.09 12.05 9.79
C ARG A 77 -17.23 12.70 11.16
N TYR A 78 -17.76 11.99 12.15
CA TYR A 78 -17.78 12.46 13.53
C TYR A 78 -16.35 12.68 14.04
N TYR A 79 -15.46 11.71 13.89
CA TYR A 79 -14.06 11.86 14.31
C TYR A 79 -13.30 12.91 13.50
N LYS A 80 -13.55 13.05 12.19
CA LYS A 80 -12.95 14.12 11.37
C LYS A 80 -13.34 15.53 11.81
N LYS A 81 -14.47 15.68 12.51
CA LYS A 81 -14.88 16.96 13.12
C LYS A 81 -14.25 17.20 14.49
N GLN A 82 -13.73 16.15 15.13
CA GLN A 82 -12.94 16.26 16.36
C GLN A 82 -11.55 16.72 15.96
N VAL A 83 -11.42 18.03 15.81
CA VAL A 83 -10.16 18.70 15.53
C VAL A 83 -9.65 19.24 16.85
N ASP A 84 -8.34 19.11 17.09
CA ASP A 84 -7.70 19.77 18.21
C ASP A 84 -7.86 21.29 18.04
N GLU A 85 -8.54 21.95 18.97
CA GLU A 85 -8.85 23.39 18.88
C GLU A 85 -7.58 24.24 18.84
N GLU A 86 -6.48 23.77 19.42
CA GLU A 86 -5.21 24.47 19.49
C GLU A 86 -4.43 24.33 18.17
N PHE A 87 -4.37 23.13 17.60
CA PHE A 87 -3.51 22.83 16.46
C PHE A 87 -4.23 22.74 15.11
N GLY A 88 -5.56 22.67 15.10
CA GLY A 88 -6.32 22.45 13.87
C GLY A 88 -6.07 21.06 13.25
N THR A 89 -5.47 20.13 14.00
CA THR A 89 -5.11 18.79 13.52
C THR A 89 -6.11 17.73 13.97
N LEU A 90 -6.18 16.62 13.24
CA LEU A 90 -7.06 15.52 13.58
C LEU A 90 -6.57 14.79 14.84
N VAL A 91 -7.44 14.68 15.84
CA VAL A 91 -7.16 13.91 17.07
C VAL A 91 -7.19 12.42 16.75
N CYS A 92 -6.01 11.80 16.71
CA CYS A 92 -5.86 10.38 16.46
C CYS A 92 -6.02 9.59 17.76
N SER A 93 -6.98 8.65 17.78
CA SER A 93 -7.34 7.88 18.97
C SER A 93 -7.54 6.40 18.65
N ARG A 94 -7.65 5.59 19.70
CA ARG A 94 -8.01 4.16 19.61
C ARG A 94 -9.32 3.94 18.87
N ASP A 95 -10.34 4.75 19.14
CA ASP A 95 -11.66 4.57 18.53
C ASP A 95 -11.65 4.93 17.04
N LEU A 96 -10.90 5.96 16.65
CA LEU A 96 -10.71 6.29 15.23
C LEU A 96 -9.97 5.15 14.51
N LEU A 97 -8.91 4.60 15.13
CA LEU A 97 -8.20 3.44 14.58
C LEU A 97 -9.14 2.25 14.36
N GLU A 98 -9.99 1.94 15.34
CA GLU A 98 -10.94 0.84 15.26
C GLU A 98 -11.97 1.06 14.14
N VAL A 99 -12.51 2.28 14.02
CA VAL A 99 -13.44 2.63 12.92
C VAL A 99 -12.78 2.49 11.56
N VAL A 100 -11.56 3.01 11.39
CA VAL A 100 -10.83 2.90 10.12
C VAL A 100 -10.52 1.45 9.80
N TRP A 101 -10.08 0.67 10.78
CA TRP A 101 -9.83 -0.75 10.62
C TRP A 101 -11.08 -1.49 10.15
N GLN A 102 -12.23 -1.29 10.80
CA GLN A 102 -13.50 -1.90 10.39
C GLN A 102 -13.92 -1.51 8.98
N ILE A 103 -13.74 -0.24 8.58
CA ILE A 103 -14.01 0.19 7.21
C ILE A 103 -13.12 -0.56 6.21
N CYS A 104 -11.82 -0.63 6.50
CA CYS A 104 -10.87 -1.40 5.69
C CYS A 104 -11.30 -2.87 5.57
N GLN A 105 -11.82 -3.46 6.64
CA GLN A 105 -12.33 -4.82 6.63
C GLN A 105 -13.51 -5.01 5.69
N VAL A 106 -14.54 -4.17 5.82
CA VAL A 106 -15.71 -4.25 4.92
C VAL A 106 -15.28 -4.09 3.46
N LEU A 107 -14.34 -3.18 3.17
CA LEU A 107 -13.83 -2.97 1.81
C LEU A 107 -13.15 -4.24 1.26
N LEU A 108 -12.31 -4.89 2.06
CA LEU A 108 -11.55 -6.08 1.64
C LEU A 108 -12.48 -7.29 1.49
N GLU A 109 -13.32 -7.57 2.49
CA GLU A 109 -14.31 -8.67 2.42
C GLU A 109 -15.25 -8.50 1.23
N HIS A 110 -15.76 -7.28 1.01
CA HIS A 110 -16.64 -7.00 -0.12
C HIS A 110 -15.92 -7.21 -1.46
N THR A 111 -14.63 -6.91 -1.56
CA THR A 111 -13.86 -7.10 -2.80
C THR A 111 -13.52 -8.56 -3.04
N GLU A 112 -13.24 -9.33 -1.99
CA GLU A 112 -12.88 -10.75 -2.10
C GLU A 112 -14.08 -11.63 -2.48
N GLN A 113 -15.27 -11.33 -1.98
CA GLN A 113 -16.49 -12.08 -2.28
C GLN A 113 -16.98 -11.94 -3.74
N GLN A 114 -16.30 -11.13 -4.56
CA GLN A 114 -16.70 -10.81 -5.92
C GLN A 114 -15.84 -11.61 -6.91
N PRO A 115 -16.24 -12.84 -7.30
CA PRO A 115 -15.46 -13.62 -8.23
C PRO A 115 -15.35 -12.88 -9.57
N PRO A 116 -14.13 -12.79 -10.16
CA PRO A 116 -13.90 -12.03 -11.39
C PRO A 116 -14.66 -12.58 -12.60
N SER A 117 -15.11 -13.84 -12.55
CA SER A 117 -15.80 -14.53 -13.65
C SER A 117 -17.30 -14.25 -13.73
N ASN A 118 -17.92 -13.66 -12.72
CA ASN A 118 -19.36 -13.51 -12.68
C ASN A 118 -19.80 -12.12 -13.16
N LYS A 119 -20.36 -12.08 -14.38
CA LYS A 119 -20.86 -10.86 -15.05
C LYS A 119 -21.90 -10.10 -14.22
N TYR A 120 -22.65 -10.77 -13.34
CA TYR A 120 -23.62 -10.14 -12.45
C TYR A 120 -22.95 -9.19 -11.44
N TYR A 121 -21.75 -9.55 -10.99
CA TYR A 121 -20.96 -8.80 -10.02
C TYR A 121 -20.16 -7.63 -10.62
N ALA A 122 -20.06 -7.55 -11.96
CA ALA A 122 -19.55 -6.35 -12.63
C ALA A 122 -20.43 -5.11 -12.31
N SER A 123 -21.73 -5.31 -12.05
CA SER A 123 -22.64 -4.25 -11.62
C SER A 123 -22.32 -3.75 -10.19
N LEU A 124 -21.83 -4.62 -9.31
CA LEU A 124 -21.53 -4.27 -7.91
C LEU A 124 -20.20 -3.51 -7.76
N ARG A 125 -19.28 -3.63 -8.74
CA ARG A 125 -18.10 -2.75 -8.83
C ARG A 125 -18.46 -1.28 -9.08
N GLY A 126 -19.67 -1.00 -9.54
CA GLY A 126 -20.19 0.37 -9.74
C GLY A 126 -21.04 0.88 -8.58
N GLU A 127 -21.05 0.20 -7.43
CA GLU A 127 -21.80 0.68 -6.27
C GLU A 127 -21.25 2.04 -5.81
N PRO A 128 -22.05 3.12 -5.84
CA PRO A 128 -21.56 4.47 -5.54
C PRO A 128 -20.99 4.60 -4.12
N TRP A 129 -21.47 3.76 -3.19
CA TRP A 129 -20.97 3.76 -1.81
C TRP A 129 -19.53 3.27 -1.73
N LEU A 130 -19.12 2.30 -2.57
CA LEU A 130 -17.78 1.72 -2.51
C LEU A 130 -16.74 2.79 -2.83
N GLU A 131 -16.92 3.49 -3.95
CA GLU A 131 -16.05 4.59 -4.38
C GLU A 131 -16.04 5.74 -3.37
N GLN A 132 -17.20 6.06 -2.78
CA GLN A 132 -17.32 7.11 -1.77
C GLN A 132 -16.49 6.78 -0.53
N VAL A 133 -16.60 5.55 -0.02
CA VAL A 133 -15.91 5.11 1.21
C VAL A 133 -14.41 5.05 0.99
N GLN A 134 -14.04 4.47 -0.14
CA GLN A 134 -12.70 4.45 -0.65
C GLN A 134 -12.08 5.85 -0.67
N ARG A 135 -12.76 6.82 -1.30
CA ARG A 135 -12.32 8.24 -1.33
C ARG A 135 -12.11 8.81 0.06
N GLU A 136 -13.09 8.69 0.96
CA GLU A 136 -13.03 9.22 2.32
C GLU A 136 -11.84 8.65 3.12
N ILE A 137 -11.58 7.35 2.98
CA ILE A 137 -10.46 6.69 3.65
C ILE A 137 -9.11 7.11 3.07
N TRP A 138 -9.01 7.30 1.76
CA TRP A 138 -7.75 7.76 1.16
C TRP A 138 -7.47 9.23 1.42
N ASP A 139 -8.50 10.06 1.45
CA ASP A 139 -8.40 11.46 1.83
C ASP A 139 -7.95 11.57 3.30
N LEU A 140 -8.49 10.73 4.19
CA LEU A 140 -8.01 10.61 5.56
C LEU A 140 -6.52 10.19 5.59
N GLY A 141 -6.15 9.14 4.86
CA GLY A 141 -4.75 8.69 4.82
C GLY A 141 -3.79 9.77 4.30
N LYS A 142 -4.24 10.61 3.37
CA LYS A 142 -3.48 11.78 2.91
C LYS A 142 -3.38 12.85 3.99
N GLN A 143 -4.49 13.23 4.62
CA GLN A 143 -4.54 14.18 5.72
C GLN A 143 -3.59 13.77 6.85
N LEU A 144 -3.66 12.51 7.30
CA LEU A 144 -2.78 11.97 8.34
C LEU A 144 -1.30 11.98 7.95
N LYS A 145 -0.99 11.87 6.66
CA LYS A 145 0.39 11.99 6.18
C LYS A 145 0.85 13.44 6.23
N ASP A 146 0.02 14.36 5.78
CA ASP A 146 0.33 15.79 5.70
C ASP A 146 0.45 16.42 7.11
N GLU A 147 -0.30 15.91 8.10
CA GLU A 147 -0.26 16.33 9.51
C GLU A 147 0.80 15.61 10.36
N SER A 148 1.41 14.53 9.86
CA SER A 148 2.42 13.79 10.63
C SER A 148 3.74 14.54 10.65
N VAL A 149 4.36 14.59 11.84
CA VAL A 149 5.73 15.11 11.99
C VAL A 149 6.78 14.19 11.39
N GLU A 150 6.44 12.91 11.19
CA GLU A 150 7.32 11.92 10.57
C GLU A 150 7.07 11.78 9.07
N SER A 151 8.14 11.92 8.32
CA SER A 151 8.16 11.65 6.89
C SER A 151 8.31 10.15 6.57
N ASP A 152 7.54 9.67 5.58
CA ASP A 152 7.59 8.30 5.02
C ASP A 152 8.89 8.01 4.22
N TYR A 153 10.08 8.29 4.76
CA TYR A 153 11.34 8.11 4.01
C TYR A 153 12.12 6.83 4.38
N VAL A 154 11.63 6.03 5.33
CA VAL A 154 12.33 4.79 5.69
C VAL A 154 12.22 3.82 4.52
N THR A 155 13.30 3.66 3.77
CA THR A 155 13.40 2.64 2.72
C THR A 155 13.89 1.36 3.39
N PRO A 156 13.10 0.27 3.38
CA PRO A 156 13.55 -1.00 3.93
C PRO A 156 14.81 -1.46 3.17
N GLY A 157 15.94 -1.60 3.88
CA GLY A 157 17.18 -2.16 3.31
C GLY A 157 18.39 -1.23 3.25
N ASP A 158 18.34 0.03 3.70
CA ASP A 158 19.53 0.91 3.69
C ASP A 158 20.58 0.56 4.77
N GLY A 159 20.42 -0.56 5.50
CA GLY A 159 21.38 -1.06 6.49
C GLY A 159 21.63 -0.14 7.69
N ARG A 160 21.10 1.08 7.67
CA ARG A 160 21.02 2.00 8.80
C ARG A 160 19.80 1.63 9.64
N GLU A 161 19.86 0.46 10.26
CA GLU A 161 19.06 0.19 11.47
C GLU A 161 19.58 1.15 12.54
N GLN A 162 19.13 2.39 12.46
CA GLN A 162 19.57 3.44 13.36
C GLN A 162 18.95 3.11 14.72
N GLU A 163 19.79 2.66 15.65
CA GLU A 163 19.54 2.52 17.08
C GLU A 163 19.21 3.87 17.76
N VAL A 164 18.42 4.73 17.12
CA VAL A 164 17.88 5.96 17.71
C VAL A 164 16.57 5.62 18.45
N TRP A 165 16.64 4.60 19.30
CA TRP A 165 15.64 4.35 20.35
C TRP A 165 16.08 4.96 21.69
N GLY A 166 17.20 5.69 21.71
CA GLY A 166 17.87 6.16 22.92
C GLY A 166 17.43 7.52 23.47
N VAL A 167 16.58 8.27 22.78
CA VAL A 167 15.98 9.48 23.35
C VAL A 167 14.51 9.17 23.61
N ALA A 168 14.18 8.91 24.86
CA ALA A 168 12.82 8.83 25.37
C ALA A 168 12.13 10.20 25.29
N GLN A 169 12.01 10.76 24.09
CA GLN A 169 10.96 11.71 23.81
C GLN A 169 9.67 10.96 24.07
N GLN A 170 8.87 11.47 25.01
CA GLN A 170 7.47 11.07 25.18
C GLN A 170 6.87 11.00 23.77
N GLN A 171 6.72 9.76 23.27
CA GLN A 171 6.08 9.59 21.98
C GLN A 171 4.65 10.02 22.20
N ASP A 172 4.26 11.06 21.48
CA ASP A 172 2.88 11.50 21.43
C ASP A 172 2.02 10.31 20.99
N ASP A 173 1.15 9.85 21.90
CA ASP A 173 0.22 8.74 21.65
C ASP A 173 -0.60 9.00 20.39
N GLN A 174 -0.93 10.27 20.08
CA GLN A 174 -1.64 10.60 18.84
C GLN A 174 -0.84 10.23 17.60
N GLU A 175 0.47 10.47 17.60
CA GLU A 175 1.33 10.13 16.47
C GLU A 175 1.48 8.61 16.32
N LEU A 176 1.46 7.83 17.40
CA LEU A 176 1.40 6.37 17.33
C LEU A 176 0.10 5.88 16.68
N TYR A 177 -1.05 6.43 17.08
CA TYR A 177 -2.33 6.12 16.44
C TYR A 177 -2.36 6.57 14.97
N ARG A 178 -1.81 7.74 14.65
CA ARG A 178 -1.69 8.26 13.28
C ARG A 178 -0.95 7.28 12.38
N ARG A 179 0.17 6.71 12.85
CA ARG A 179 0.93 5.66 12.13
C ARG A 179 0.14 4.39 11.96
N ALA A 180 -0.47 3.89 13.05
CA ALA A 180 -1.29 2.69 13.03
C ALA A 180 -2.42 2.80 11.98
N ILE A 181 -3.10 3.95 11.93
CA ILE A 181 -4.17 4.21 10.95
C ILE A 181 -3.60 4.21 9.52
N ARG A 182 -2.48 4.90 9.28
CA ARG A 182 -1.82 4.96 7.96
C ARG A 182 -1.41 3.57 7.46
N ILE A 183 -0.83 2.75 8.33
CA ILE A 183 -0.47 1.34 8.05
C ILE A 183 -1.70 0.58 7.56
N SER A 184 -2.81 0.65 8.30
CA SER A 184 -4.07 -0.02 7.94
C SER A 184 -4.61 0.45 6.59
N ILE A 185 -4.56 1.76 6.30
CA ILE A 185 -5.04 2.33 5.02
C ILE A 185 -4.16 1.90 3.85
N TYR A 186 -2.84 2.01 3.97
CA TYR A 186 -1.91 1.65 2.90
C TYR A 186 -1.96 0.17 2.57
N PHE A 187 -1.99 -0.70 3.59
CA PHE A 187 -2.11 -2.14 3.38
C PHE A 187 -3.41 -2.52 2.68
N SER A 188 -4.54 -1.98 3.15
CA SER A 188 -5.85 -2.27 2.55
C SER A 188 -5.92 -1.80 1.10
N ARG A 189 -5.33 -0.63 0.81
CA ARG A 189 -5.23 -0.14 -0.57
C ARG A 189 -4.32 -0.99 -1.45
N ALA A 190 -3.22 -1.51 -0.91
CA ALA A 190 -2.33 -2.42 -1.63
C ALA A 190 -3.07 -3.70 -2.04
N LEU A 191 -3.83 -4.29 -1.11
CA LEU A 191 -4.64 -5.47 -1.36
C LEU A 191 -5.73 -5.22 -2.40
N LEU A 192 -6.45 -4.09 -2.31
CA LEU A 192 -7.45 -3.73 -3.33
C LEU A 192 -6.85 -3.67 -4.73
N TYR A 193 -5.65 -3.08 -4.89
CA TYR A 193 -4.96 -3.07 -6.18
C TYR A 193 -4.47 -4.45 -6.60
N GLN A 194 -4.04 -5.29 -5.66
CA GLN A 194 -3.66 -6.67 -5.94
C GLN A 194 -4.86 -7.48 -6.47
N HIS A 195 -6.03 -7.35 -5.85
CA HIS A 195 -7.28 -7.96 -6.32
C HIS A 195 -7.71 -7.46 -7.71
N GLN A 196 -7.39 -6.20 -8.04
CA GLN A 196 -7.63 -5.62 -9.36
C GLN A 196 -6.58 -6.01 -10.41
N HIS A 197 -5.63 -6.90 -10.07
CA HIS A 197 -4.47 -7.25 -10.90
C HIS A 197 -3.58 -6.05 -11.29
N ASN A 198 -3.62 -4.95 -10.53
CA ASN A 198 -2.75 -3.80 -10.73
C ASN A 198 -1.52 -3.91 -9.83
N LEU A 199 -0.61 -4.82 -10.19
CA LEU A 199 0.53 -5.20 -9.34
C LEU A 199 1.50 -4.05 -9.07
N ASP A 200 1.73 -3.16 -10.04
CA ASP A 200 2.60 -1.99 -9.86
C ASP A 200 2.09 -1.07 -8.75
N LYS A 201 0.77 -0.80 -8.76
CA LYS A 201 0.15 0.01 -7.70
C LYS A 201 0.14 -0.73 -6.37
N ALA A 202 -0.12 -2.04 -6.37
CA ALA A 202 -0.07 -2.84 -5.15
C ALA A 202 1.33 -2.76 -4.50
N LEU A 203 2.39 -3.02 -5.27
CA LEU A 203 3.78 -2.91 -4.81
C LEU A 203 4.13 -1.52 -4.28
N MET A 204 3.68 -0.46 -4.97
CA MET A 204 3.86 0.91 -4.48
C MET A 204 3.22 1.11 -3.09
N TYR A 205 2.01 0.61 -2.86
CA TYR A 205 1.33 0.78 -1.56
C TYR A 205 1.87 -0.14 -0.47
N TYR A 206 2.35 -1.34 -0.79
CA TYR A 206 3.11 -2.15 0.16
C TYR A 206 4.38 -1.42 0.62
N ARG A 207 5.13 -0.81 -0.30
CA ARG A 207 6.28 0.03 0.06
C ARG A 207 5.89 1.20 0.97
N LYS A 208 4.78 1.88 0.67
CA LYS A 208 4.26 2.96 1.54
C LYS A 208 3.87 2.46 2.93
N CYS A 209 3.31 1.25 3.04
CA CYS A 209 2.99 0.62 4.33
C CYS A 209 4.27 0.37 5.16
N LEU A 210 5.33 -0.10 4.50
CA LEU A 210 6.62 -0.40 5.12
C LEU A 210 7.46 0.85 5.42
N SER A 211 7.21 1.97 4.73
CA SER A 211 7.91 3.23 5.01
C SER A 211 7.38 3.98 6.23
N VAL A 212 6.21 3.59 6.75
CA VAL A 212 5.71 4.11 8.03
C VAL A 212 6.54 3.50 9.15
N ARG A 213 7.08 4.33 10.04
CA ARG A 213 7.86 3.85 11.18
C ARG A 213 7.06 2.79 11.96
N PRO A 214 7.67 1.64 12.30
CA PRO A 214 7.00 0.59 13.04
C PRO A 214 6.40 1.10 14.35
N VAL A 215 5.18 0.63 14.63
CA VAL A 215 4.50 0.88 15.91
C VAL A 215 4.94 -0.13 16.97
N PRO A 216 4.97 0.22 18.27
CA PRO A 216 5.32 -0.72 19.33
C PRO A 216 4.37 -1.92 19.32
N ARG A 217 4.95 -3.12 19.21
CA ARG A 217 4.21 -4.38 19.11
C ARG A 217 3.21 -4.57 20.26
N GLN A 218 3.59 -4.17 21.47
CA GLN A 218 2.79 -4.32 22.68
C GLN A 218 1.47 -3.54 22.62
N LEU A 219 1.43 -2.42 21.91
CA LEU A 219 0.26 -1.55 21.81
C LEU A 219 -0.54 -1.80 20.53
N PHE A 220 0.14 -2.19 19.45
CA PHE A 220 -0.43 -2.27 18.10
C PHE A 220 -0.08 -3.59 17.39
N GLU A 221 -0.32 -4.73 18.06
CA GLU A 221 0.00 -6.06 17.54
C GLU A 221 -0.59 -6.28 16.13
N THR A 222 -1.84 -5.87 15.89
CA THR A 222 -2.50 -6.01 14.58
C THR A 222 -1.77 -5.24 13.49
N GLN A 223 -1.42 -3.97 13.72
CA GLN A 223 -0.73 -3.15 12.71
C GLN A 223 0.70 -3.61 12.49
N TYR A 224 1.37 -4.10 13.54
CA TYR A 224 2.67 -4.76 13.41
C TYR A 224 2.58 -5.99 12.50
N GLN A 225 1.61 -6.88 12.72
CA GLN A 225 1.38 -8.05 11.87
C GLN A 225 1.02 -7.66 10.42
N VAL A 226 0.26 -6.59 10.24
CA VAL A 226 -0.07 -6.03 8.92
C VAL A 226 1.20 -5.59 8.17
N GLN A 227 2.15 -4.94 8.84
CA GLN A 227 3.43 -4.57 8.21
C GLN A 227 4.26 -5.80 7.85
N GLN A 228 4.31 -6.83 8.70
CA GLN A 228 5.00 -8.09 8.37
C GLN A 228 4.37 -8.77 7.14
N SER A 229 3.04 -8.86 7.11
CA SER A 229 2.31 -9.40 5.95
C SER A 229 2.55 -8.58 4.68
N ALA A 230 2.64 -7.24 4.79
CA ALA A 230 2.98 -6.36 3.69
C ALA A 230 4.38 -6.66 3.11
N TRP A 231 5.35 -6.92 3.98
CA TRP A 231 6.72 -7.26 3.59
C TRP A 231 6.78 -8.59 2.85
N GLU A 232 6.24 -9.66 3.45
CA GLU A 232 6.22 -11.00 2.86
C GLU A 232 5.49 -11.02 1.51
N THR A 233 4.36 -10.30 1.41
CA THR A 233 3.59 -10.22 0.17
C THR A 233 4.36 -9.47 -0.91
N MET A 234 5.03 -8.37 -0.55
CA MET A 234 5.84 -7.59 -1.47
C MET A 234 7.03 -8.41 -2.01
N GLU A 235 7.77 -9.13 -1.15
CA GLU A 235 8.87 -10.00 -1.57
C GLU A 235 8.37 -11.06 -2.56
N ALA A 236 7.26 -11.73 -2.24
CA ALA A 236 6.67 -12.73 -3.10
C ALA A 236 6.23 -12.19 -4.48
N LEU A 237 5.64 -10.99 -4.51
CA LEU A 237 5.24 -10.34 -5.77
C LEU A 237 6.46 -9.94 -6.61
N GLN A 238 7.53 -9.46 -5.99
CA GLN A 238 8.77 -9.10 -6.69
C GLN A 238 9.43 -10.34 -7.30
N SER A 239 9.57 -11.42 -6.53
CA SER A 239 10.13 -12.68 -7.05
C SER A 239 9.32 -13.23 -8.23
N ARG A 240 7.98 -13.17 -8.15
CA ARG A 240 7.12 -13.60 -9.27
C ARG A 240 7.31 -12.73 -10.51
N HIS A 241 7.46 -11.42 -10.33
CA HIS A 241 7.71 -10.51 -11.44
C HIS A 241 9.06 -10.82 -12.13
N GLU A 242 10.10 -11.11 -11.38
CA GLU A 242 11.41 -11.52 -11.92
C GLU A 242 11.33 -12.85 -12.67
N GLN A 243 10.59 -13.83 -12.16
CA GLN A 243 10.36 -15.12 -12.83
C GLN A 243 9.67 -14.93 -14.19
N MET A 244 8.60 -14.11 -14.25
CA MET A 244 7.90 -13.84 -15.50
C MET A 244 8.80 -13.16 -16.54
N LEU A 245 9.69 -12.25 -16.12
CA LEU A 245 10.67 -11.62 -17.02
C LEU A 245 11.72 -12.64 -17.54
N HIS A 246 12.13 -13.58 -16.69
CA HIS A 246 13.07 -14.63 -17.08
C HIS A 246 12.44 -15.61 -18.08
N GLU A 247 11.21 -16.06 -17.84
CA GLU A 247 10.46 -16.93 -18.75
C GLU A 247 10.20 -16.26 -20.11
N ALA A 248 9.79 -14.99 -20.10
CA ALA A 248 9.60 -14.21 -21.32
C ALA A 248 10.89 -14.09 -22.16
N SER A 249 12.05 -14.05 -21.50
CA SER A 249 13.36 -14.00 -22.18
C SER A 249 13.77 -15.35 -22.79
N ILE A 250 13.36 -16.47 -22.19
CA ILE A 250 13.69 -17.82 -22.68
C ILE A 250 12.78 -18.19 -23.85
N SER A 251 11.47 -17.90 -23.78
CA SER A 251 10.52 -18.23 -24.86
C SER A 251 10.85 -17.56 -26.20
N THR A 252 11.65 -16.49 -26.22
CA THR A 252 12.13 -15.86 -27.47
C THR A 252 13.30 -16.57 -28.15
N THR A 253 13.84 -17.66 -27.59
CA THR A 253 15.06 -18.32 -28.11
C THR A 253 14.84 -19.70 -28.72
N SER A 254 13.60 -20.19 -28.81
CA SER A 254 13.31 -21.59 -29.19
C SER A 254 12.44 -21.77 -30.44
N LEU A 255 12.59 -20.90 -31.45
CA LEU A 255 12.09 -21.15 -32.81
C LEU A 255 13.23 -20.96 -33.84
N ASP A 256 13.47 -22.06 -34.56
CA ASP A 256 14.19 -22.24 -35.82
C ASP A 256 15.71 -22.49 -35.85
N THR A 257 16.02 -23.78 -35.77
CA THR A 257 16.67 -24.57 -36.83
C THR A 257 16.72 -23.89 -38.21
N SER A 258 17.94 -23.69 -38.71
CA SER A 258 18.35 -23.61 -40.12
C SER A 258 17.52 -22.74 -41.07
N SER A 259 18.03 -21.55 -41.41
CA SER A 259 18.30 -21.14 -42.80
C SER A 259 19.00 -19.78 -42.85
N GLU A 260 20.16 -19.82 -43.48
CA GLU A 260 20.97 -18.81 -44.15
C GLU A 260 20.63 -17.31 -44.03
N SER A 261 21.66 -16.57 -43.57
CA SER A 261 22.02 -15.21 -43.96
C SER A 261 20.92 -14.14 -43.93
N SER A 262 20.78 -13.48 -42.80
CA SER A 262 20.30 -12.10 -42.76
C SER A 262 20.98 -11.36 -41.61
N GLU A 263 21.57 -10.22 -41.95
CA GLU A 263 22.45 -9.38 -41.15
C GLU A 263 21.81 -9.01 -39.81
N SER A 264 22.10 -9.82 -38.78
CA SER A 264 21.71 -9.54 -37.41
C SER A 264 22.37 -8.23 -36.98
N SER A 265 21.53 -7.20 -36.91
CA SER A 265 21.90 -5.87 -36.43
C SER A 265 22.21 -5.99 -34.94
N THR A 266 23.43 -6.43 -34.64
CA THR A 266 24.04 -6.34 -33.32
C THR A 266 24.00 -4.88 -32.93
N SER A 267 22.98 -4.50 -32.14
CA SER A 267 22.78 -3.14 -31.72
C SER A 267 23.99 -2.75 -30.88
N SER A 268 24.93 -2.01 -31.49
CA SER A 268 26.15 -1.59 -30.83
C SER A 268 25.79 -0.85 -29.53
N PRO A 269 26.56 -1.06 -28.44
CA PRO A 269 26.31 -0.37 -27.19
C PRO A 269 26.23 1.13 -27.47
N ARG A 270 25.13 1.74 -27.03
CA ARG A 270 24.97 3.19 -27.14
C ARG A 270 25.75 3.82 -25.98
N SER A 271 26.32 4.99 -26.18
CA SER A 271 26.96 5.79 -25.14
C SER A 271 26.04 6.92 -24.68
N CYS A 272 26.13 7.27 -23.39
CA CYS A 272 25.37 8.36 -22.81
C CYS A 272 25.82 9.71 -23.41
N GLY A 273 24.87 10.52 -23.89
CA GLY A 273 25.18 11.83 -24.46
C GLY A 273 25.82 12.85 -23.50
N GLN A 274 25.73 12.63 -22.19
CA GLN A 274 26.29 13.51 -21.17
C GLN A 274 27.62 13.01 -20.60
N CYS A 275 27.67 11.74 -20.18
CA CYS A 275 28.81 11.21 -19.42
C CYS A 275 29.57 10.09 -20.16
N GLY A 276 29.17 9.74 -21.39
CA GLY A 276 29.83 8.71 -22.19
C GLY A 276 29.58 7.26 -21.75
N ALA A 277 28.99 7.03 -20.57
CA ALA A 277 28.75 5.68 -20.05
C ALA A 277 27.93 4.82 -21.04
N GLU A 278 28.39 3.59 -21.29
CA GLU A 278 27.75 2.63 -22.17
C GLU A 278 26.82 1.70 -21.39
N ARG A 279 25.60 1.50 -21.89
CA ARG A 279 24.63 0.54 -21.35
C ARG A 279 23.79 -0.05 -22.47
N ARG A 280 23.38 -1.31 -22.31
CA ARG A 280 22.53 -2.02 -23.29
C ARG A 280 21.13 -1.38 -23.43
N VAL A 281 20.57 -0.89 -22.33
CA VAL A 281 19.26 -0.23 -22.30
C VAL A 281 19.42 1.15 -21.68
N MET A 282 19.06 2.19 -22.43
CA MET A 282 19.12 3.58 -21.99
C MET A 282 17.88 4.36 -22.44
N PRO A 283 17.28 5.19 -21.58
CA PRO A 283 16.26 6.13 -22.04
C PRO A 283 16.81 7.04 -23.15
N VAL A 284 15.98 7.30 -24.15
CA VAL A 284 16.26 8.23 -25.24
C VAL A 284 15.47 9.51 -25.07
N CYS A 285 15.97 10.60 -25.65
CA CYS A 285 15.22 11.86 -25.70
C CYS A 285 13.87 11.64 -26.39
N ALA A 286 12.77 11.96 -25.73
CA ALA A 286 11.41 11.72 -26.25
C ALA A 286 11.11 12.50 -27.55
N ARG A 287 11.82 13.61 -27.80
CA ARG A 287 11.64 14.45 -28.99
C ARG A 287 12.33 13.88 -30.23
N CYS A 288 13.64 13.63 -30.15
CA CYS A 288 14.40 13.16 -31.32
C CYS A 288 14.55 11.64 -31.39
N ARG A 289 14.36 10.92 -30.27
CA ARG A 289 14.56 9.46 -30.14
C ARG A 289 15.96 8.95 -30.54
N THR A 290 16.91 9.85 -30.80
CA THR A 290 18.27 9.51 -31.23
C THR A 290 19.25 9.53 -30.06
N GLN A 291 19.25 10.59 -29.24
CA GLN A 291 20.22 10.72 -28.14
C GLN A 291 19.82 9.86 -26.93
N ALA A 292 20.72 8.97 -26.50
CA ALA A 292 20.54 8.09 -25.35
C ALA A 292 21.24 8.63 -24.09
N TYR A 293 20.70 8.29 -22.91
CA TYR A 293 21.21 8.74 -21.62
C TYR A 293 21.19 7.61 -20.60
N CYS A 294 22.22 7.48 -19.75
CA CYS A 294 22.26 6.43 -18.75
C CYS A 294 21.27 6.65 -17.58
N SER A 295 20.77 7.87 -17.43
CA SER A 295 19.81 8.27 -16.38
C SER A 295 19.03 9.53 -16.78
N ARG A 296 17.91 9.78 -16.08
CA ARG A 296 17.12 11.01 -16.24
C ARG A 296 17.87 12.26 -15.78
N ARG A 297 18.81 12.11 -14.84
CA ARG A 297 19.72 13.17 -14.39
C ARG A 297 20.62 13.64 -15.54
N CYS A 298 21.29 12.71 -16.22
CA CYS A 298 22.14 13.04 -17.38
C CYS A 298 21.35 13.68 -18.54
N LEU A 299 20.11 13.25 -18.78
CA LEU A 299 19.23 13.90 -19.75
C LEU A 299 18.93 15.37 -19.37
N THR A 300 18.69 15.64 -18.09
CA THR A 300 18.36 16.99 -17.59
C THR A 300 19.59 17.90 -17.62
N GLU A 301 20.75 17.39 -17.22
CA GLU A 301 22.02 18.13 -17.25
C GLU A 301 22.48 18.43 -18.69
N HIS A 302 22.29 17.49 -19.63
CA HIS A 302 22.62 17.71 -21.05
C HIS A 302 21.56 18.53 -21.79
N GLN A 303 20.38 18.74 -21.22
CA GLN A 303 19.26 19.39 -21.89
C GLN A 303 19.60 20.74 -22.54
N PRO A 304 20.32 21.71 -21.92
CA PRO A 304 20.62 22.99 -22.56
C PRO A 304 21.47 22.85 -23.82
N VAL A 305 22.44 21.93 -23.81
CA VAL A 305 23.31 21.66 -24.97
C VAL A 305 22.55 20.85 -26.02
N HIS A 306 21.85 19.79 -25.61
CA HIS A 306 21.09 18.95 -26.51
C HIS A 306 19.98 19.74 -27.23
N LYS A 307 19.38 20.76 -26.61
CA LYS A 307 18.30 21.56 -27.23
C LYS A 307 18.70 22.19 -28.56
N THR A 308 19.98 22.55 -28.74
CA THR A 308 20.49 23.18 -29.96
C THR A 308 20.66 22.16 -31.11
N THR A 309 20.82 20.88 -30.78
CA THR A 309 21.02 19.78 -31.73
C THR A 309 19.82 18.84 -31.85
N CYS A 310 18.82 19.00 -30.97
CA CYS A 310 17.63 18.16 -30.92
C CYS A 310 16.70 18.44 -32.11
N ARG A 311 16.92 17.74 -33.22
CA ARG A 311 16.00 17.71 -34.35
C ARG A 311 14.84 16.77 -34.02
N GLY A 312 13.80 17.31 -33.38
CA GLY A 312 12.53 16.61 -33.28
C GLY A 312 11.98 16.37 -34.69
N MET A 313 11.43 15.18 -34.94
CA MET A 313 10.62 14.97 -36.14
C MET A 313 9.36 15.84 -35.98
N THR A 314 9.39 17.06 -36.50
CA THR A 314 8.17 17.80 -36.82
C THR A 314 7.38 16.92 -37.79
N LYS A 315 6.32 16.30 -37.27
CA LYS A 315 5.32 15.64 -38.09
C LYS A 315 4.54 16.69 -38.88
#